data_AF-A0A511DRM6-F1
#
_entry.id   AF-A0A511DRM6-F1
#
_cell.length_a   1.000
_cell.length_b   1.000
_cell.length_c   1.000
_cell.angle_alpha   90.00
_cell.angle_beta   90.00
_cell.angle_gamma   90.00
#
_symmetry.space_group_name_H-M   'P 1'
#
loop_
_entity.id
_entity.type
_entity.pdbx_description
1 polymer ?
#
loop_
_entity_poly.entity_id
_entity_poly.type
_entity_poly.pdbx_seq_one_letter_code
_entity_poly.pdbx_strand_id
1 'polypeptide(L)'
;MLQNVLDMVKPENHVANTIISDTDVFHDEVQKLRDNGNWVVIDTNDNRKYFYVGKIISSNPQELVMMVVDMNGRFGGYVWIRYDDICRIITDSDYLRVIDKFVDENKKNKHFALPVLNADRAFDNADNILIHIITQSIRYQKVIRFETADEENFVGYPTSINLATGVLNVELLDVDDNGDLPTKQVGIENIREMAFDYFKAFLTENEID
;
A
#
# COMPACT_ATOMS: atom_id res chain seq x y z
N MET A 1 -26.18 10.60 -2.19
CA MET A 1 -24.98 9.77 -2.42
C MET A 1 -25.27 8.29 -2.18
N LEU A 2 -25.66 7.88 -0.96
CA LEU A 2 -25.90 6.46 -0.64
C LEU A 2 -26.91 5.77 -1.59
N GLN A 3 -28.02 6.43 -1.92
CA GLN A 3 -29.04 5.88 -2.82
C GLN A 3 -28.49 5.56 -4.22
N ASN A 4 -27.66 6.46 -4.78
CA ASN A 4 -27.05 6.28 -6.09
C ASN A 4 -26.03 5.14 -6.10
N VAL A 5 -25.36 4.90 -4.97
CA VAL A 5 -24.40 3.79 -4.80
C VAL A 5 -25.13 2.46 -4.68
N LEU A 6 -26.23 2.40 -3.92
CA LEU A 6 -27.06 1.20 -3.80
C LEU A 6 -27.67 0.79 -5.15
N ASP A 7 -28.03 1.78 -5.99
CA ASP A 7 -28.53 1.49 -7.34
C ASP A 7 -27.46 0.85 -8.24
N MET A 8 -26.17 1.18 -8.05
CA MET A 8 -25.07 0.63 -8.86
C MET A 8 -24.81 -0.86 -8.62
N VAL A 9 -25.11 -1.35 -7.42
CA VAL A 9 -24.85 -2.73 -7.00
C VAL A 9 -26.10 -3.62 -7.04
N LYS A 10 -27.19 -3.12 -7.62
CA LYS A 10 -28.38 -3.94 -7.86
C LYS A 10 -28.07 -5.07 -8.84
N PRO A 11 -28.74 -6.24 -8.74
CA PRO A 11 -28.50 -7.38 -9.63
C PRO A 11 -28.55 -7.03 -11.11
N GLU A 12 -29.45 -6.14 -11.53
CA GLU A 12 -29.58 -5.68 -12.92
C GLU A 12 -28.42 -4.81 -13.42
N ASN A 13 -27.64 -4.23 -12.51
CA ASN A 13 -26.49 -3.35 -12.79
C ASN A 13 -25.15 -4.01 -12.41
N HIS A 14 -25.16 -5.29 -12.05
CA HIS A 14 -24.00 -6.04 -11.61
C HIS A 14 -22.95 -6.13 -12.71
N VAL A 15 -21.70 -5.83 -12.35
CA VAL A 15 -20.53 -6.05 -13.20
C VAL A 15 -19.74 -7.24 -12.67
N ALA A 16 -19.57 -8.23 -13.55
CA ALA A 16 -18.74 -9.40 -13.26
C ALA A 16 -17.28 -9.00 -13.10
N ASN A 17 -16.59 -9.64 -12.16
CA ASN A 17 -15.21 -9.30 -11.87
C ASN A 17 -14.29 -9.63 -13.06
N THR A 18 -13.44 -8.67 -13.43
CA THR A 18 -12.28 -8.94 -14.29
C THR A 18 -11.06 -9.17 -13.41
N ILE A 19 -10.45 -10.34 -13.55
CA ILE A 19 -9.37 -10.82 -12.67
C ILE A 19 -8.16 -11.22 -13.50
N ILE A 20 -7.00 -10.72 -13.13
CA ILE A 20 -5.70 -11.12 -13.64
C ILE A 20 -5.04 -11.95 -12.54
N SER A 21 -4.75 -13.22 -12.81
CA SER A 21 -4.14 -14.16 -11.86
C SER A 21 -2.91 -14.88 -12.41
N ASP A 22 -2.61 -14.66 -13.69
CA ASP A 22 -1.39 -15.16 -14.32
C ASP A 22 -0.24 -14.23 -13.97
N THR A 23 0.71 -14.71 -13.16
CA THR A 23 1.84 -13.92 -12.68
C THR A 23 2.79 -13.50 -13.80
N ASP A 24 2.84 -14.25 -14.90
CA ASP A 24 3.75 -13.96 -16.02
C ASP A 24 3.37 -12.68 -16.77
N VAL A 25 2.11 -12.25 -16.66
CA VAL A 25 1.61 -11.02 -17.30
C VAL A 25 1.48 -9.83 -16.35
N PHE A 26 1.76 -10.01 -15.05
CA PHE A 26 1.55 -8.95 -14.06
C PHE A 26 2.31 -7.68 -14.41
N HIS A 27 3.58 -7.79 -14.81
CA HIS A 27 4.36 -6.60 -15.15
C HIS A 27 3.72 -5.76 -16.26
N ASP A 28 3.36 -6.40 -17.37
CA ASP A 28 2.79 -5.74 -18.54
C ASP A 28 1.40 -5.15 -18.23
N GLU A 29 0.57 -5.88 -17.49
CA GLU A 29 -0.75 -5.41 -17.09
C GLU A 29 -0.67 -4.27 -16.05
N VAL A 30 0.22 -4.37 -15.07
CA VAL A 30 0.46 -3.32 -14.07
C VAL A 30 0.94 -2.04 -14.73
N GLN A 31 1.77 -2.12 -15.78
CA GLN A 31 2.14 -0.95 -16.57
C GLN A 31 0.91 -0.28 -17.20
N LYS A 32 0.03 -1.06 -17.85
CA LYS A 32 -1.22 -0.52 -18.46
C LYS A 32 -2.12 0.10 -17.39
N LEU A 33 -2.27 -0.55 -16.24
CA LEU A 33 -3.08 -0.08 -15.11
C LEU A 33 -2.53 1.18 -14.46
N ARG A 34 -1.20 1.32 -14.39
CA ARG A 34 -0.56 2.56 -13.95
C ARG A 34 -0.84 3.69 -14.93
N ASP A 35 -0.65 3.44 -16.23
CA ASP A 35 -0.76 4.47 -17.27
C ASP A 35 -2.21 4.96 -17.46
N ASN A 36 -3.21 4.10 -17.23
CA ASN A 36 -4.63 4.47 -17.27
C ASN A 36 -5.17 5.07 -15.95
N GLY A 37 -4.47 4.84 -14.83
CA GLY A 37 -4.86 5.34 -13.51
C GLY A 37 -6.18 4.75 -13.00
N ASN A 38 -6.52 3.53 -13.40
CA ASN A 38 -7.73 2.84 -12.94
C ASN A 38 -7.59 2.38 -11.48
N TRP A 39 -8.73 2.28 -10.80
CA TRP A 39 -8.78 1.62 -9.49
C TRP A 39 -8.62 0.11 -9.66
N VAL A 40 -7.85 -0.50 -8.78
CA VAL A 40 -7.63 -1.94 -8.74
C VAL A 40 -7.77 -2.46 -7.32
N VAL A 41 -8.09 -3.75 -7.20
CA VAL A 41 -7.88 -4.52 -5.97
C VAL A 41 -6.67 -5.42 -6.18
N ILE A 42 -5.78 -5.49 -5.20
CA ILE A 42 -4.67 -6.43 -5.14
C ILE A 42 -4.88 -7.34 -3.93
N ASP A 43 -4.94 -8.64 -4.20
CA ASP A 43 -4.92 -9.69 -3.19
C ASP A 43 -3.52 -10.32 -3.15
N THR A 44 -3.02 -10.57 -1.94
CA THR A 44 -1.70 -11.17 -1.72
C THR A 44 -1.74 -12.70 -1.63
N ASN A 45 -0.58 -13.35 -1.75
CA ASN A 45 -0.42 -14.81 -1.84
C ASN A 45 -0.56 -15.57 -0.52
N ASP A 46 -0.63 -14.87 0.60
CA ASP A 46 -0.73 -15.48 1.92
C ASP A 46 -2.18 -15.55 2.43
N ASN A 47 -2.34 -16.16 3.61
CA ASN A 47 -3.63 -16.30 4.26
C ASN A 47 -4.14 -14.99 4.90
N ARG A 48 -3.61 -13.83 4.50
CA ARG A 48 -4.07 -12.54 5.01
C ARG A 48 -5.53 -12.32 4.59
N LYS A 49 -6.32 -11.74 5.50
CA LYS A 49 -7.72 -11.38 5.25
C LYS A 49 -7.89 -9.99 4.63
N TYR A 50 -6.80 -9.34 4.24
CA TYR A 50 -6.80 -7.97 3.78
C TYR A 50 -6.36 -7.90 2.33
N PHE A 51 -6.99 -7.01 1.59
CA PHE A 51 -6.69 -6.68 0.20
C PHE A 51 -6.45 -5.18 0.12
N TYR A 52 -5.71 -4.76 -0.90
CA TYR A 52 -5.46 -3.33 -1.12
C TYR A 52 -6.32 -2.82 -2.25
N VAL A 53 -6.86 -1.62 -2.06
CA VAL A 53 -7.69 -0.93 -3.06
C VAL A 53 -7.04 0.39 -3.37
N GLY A 54 -6.76 0.64 -4.64
CA GLY A 54 -5.94 1.78 -4.96
C GLY A 54 -5.67 2.00 -6.43
N LYS A 55 -4.73 2.90 -6.70
CA LYS A 55 -4.16 3.14 -8.03
C LYS A 55 -2.67 2.86 -8.00
N ILE A 56 -2.19 2.08 -8.96
CA ILE A 56 -0.76 1.90 -9.15
C ILE A 56 -0.18 3.23 -9.63
N ILE A 57 0.82 3.74 -8.92
CA ILE A 57 1.45 5.05 -9.19
C ILE A 57 2.90 4.94 -9.61
N SER A 58 3.55 3.81 -9.32
CA SER A 58 4.87 3.48 -9.83
C SER A 58 5.01 1.97 -9.95
N SER A 59 5.81 1.53 -10.92
CA SER A 59 6.16 0.13 -11.09
C SER A 59 7.41 -0.04 -11.93
N ASN A 60 8.10 -1.16 -11.71
CA ASN A 60 9.21 -1.64 -12.51
C ASN A 60 9.03 -3.16 -12.76
N PRO A 61 10.03 -3.88 -13.31
CA PRO A 61 9.93 -5.33 -13.55
C PRO A 61 9.80 -6.23 -12.32
N GLN A 62 10.05 -5.76 -11.10
CA GLN A 62 10.00 -6.59 -9.88
C GLN A 62 8.91 -6.18 -8.88
N GLU A 63 8.55 -4.90 -8.87
CA GLU A 63 7.79 -4.29 -7.79
C GLU A 63 6.86 -3.18 -8.28
N LEU A 64 5.87 -2.87 -7.44
CA LEU A 64 4.93 -1.76 -7.65
C LEU A 64 4.75 -0.95 -6.38
N VAL A 65 4.28 0.29 -6.56
CA VAL A 65 3.76 1.14 -5.51
C VAL A 65 2.34 1.55 -5.86
N MET A 66 1.46 1.41 -4.88
CA MET A 66 0.05 1.79 -4.98
C MET A 66 -0.28 2.89 -3.98
N MET A 67 -0.98 3.93 -4.45
CA MET A 67 -1.78 4.79 -3.58
C MET A 67 -3.01 4.01 -3.15
N VAL A 68 -3.23 3.83 -1.85
CA VAL A 68 -4.38 3.07 -1.35
C VAL A 68 -5.43 3.97 -0.71
N VAL A 69 -6.68 3.50 -0.72
CA VAL A 69 -7.82 4.15 -0.08
C VAL A 69 -8.51 3.23 0.92
N ASP A 70 -9.15 3.82 1.92
CA ASP A 70 -10.01 3.09 2.85
C ASP A 70 -11.39 2.76 2.25
N MET A 71 -12.21 2.04 3.03
CA MET A 71 -13.57 1.68 2.61
C MET A 71 -14.51 2.88 2.38
N ASN A 72 -14.13 4.07 2.84
CA ASN A 72 -14.86 5.31 2.65
C ASN A 72 -14.30 6.13 1.47
N GLY A 73 -13.35 5.60 0.70
CA GLY A 73 -12.72 6.30 -0.42
C GLY A 73 -11.81 7.46 -0.01
N ARG A 74 -11.26 7.44 1.21
CA ARG A 74 -10.24 8.39 1.66
C ARG A 74 -8.86 7.81 1.46
N PHE A 75 -7.89 8.66 1.17
CA PHE A 75 -6.48 8.30 1.07
C PHE A 75 -6.01 7.63 2.37
N GLY A 76 -5.56 6.38 2.24
CA GLY A 76 -5.07 5.57 3.34
C GLY A 76 -3.57 5.70 3.55
N GLY A 77 -2.81 5.85 2.45
CA GLY A 77 -1.34 5.86 2.45
C GLY A 77 -0.82 5.27 1.14
N TYR A 78 0.40 4.74 1.20
CA TYR A 78 1.01 3.99 0.10
C TYR A 78 1.36 2.57 0.53
N VAL A 79 1.36 1.67 -0.45
CA VAL A 79 1.83 0.29 -0.27
C VAL A 79 2.81 -0.03 -1.39
N TRP A 80 3.98 -0.54 -1.01
CA TRP A 80 4.95 -1.17 -1.90
C TRP A 80 4.80 -2.69 -1.80
N ILE A 81 4.80 -3.38 -2.95
CA ILE A 81 4.58 -4.83 -3.05
C ILE A 81 5.47 -5.40 -4.16
N ARG A 82 6.03 -6.59 -3.93
CA ARG A 82 6.65 -7.40 -4.99
C ARG A 82 5.63 -8.20 -5.77
N TYR A 83 5.86 -8.43 -7.07
CA TYR A 83 4.94 -9.23 -7.87
C TYR A 83 4.79 -10.68 -7.37
N ASP A 84 5.85 -11.25 -6.77
CA ASP A 84 5.81 -12.61 -6.23
C ASP A 84 4.96 -12.74 -4.95
N ASP A 85 4.53 -11.63 -4.36
CA ASP A 85 3.59 -11.59 -3.24
C ASP A 85 2.13 -11.39 -3.69
N ILE A 86 1.88 -11.13 -4.98
CA ILE A 86 0.54 -10.89 -5.52
C ILE A 86 -0.10 -12.21 -5.98
N CYS A 87 -1.32 -12.47 -5.53
CA CYS A 87 -2.14 -13.60 -5.96
C CYS A 87 -2.98 -13.25 -7.18
N ARG A 88 -3.64 -12.09 -7.13
CA ARG A 88 -4.46 -11.61 -8.24
C ARG A 88 -4.68 -10.11 -8.17
N ILE A 89 -4.97 -9.55 -9.33
CA ILE A 89 -5.37 -8.16 -9.52
C ILE A 89 -6.79 -8.15 -10.08
N ILE A 90 -7.71 -7.49 -9.38
CA ILE A 90 -9.08 -7.28 -9.85
C ILE A 90 -9.14 -5.88 -10.45
N THR A 91 -9.51 -5.79 -11.72
CA THR A 91 -9.46 -4.52 -12.49
C THR A 91 -10.84 -3.96 -12.79
N ASP A 92 -11.89 -4.77 -12.62
CA ASP A 92 -13.28 -4.34 -12.71
C ASP A 92 -14.12 -5.14 -11.72
N SER A 93 -15.00 -4.44 -10.99
CA SER A 93 -15.96 -5.03 -10.05
C SER A 93 -16.94 -3.96 -9.58
N ASP A 94 -18.11 -4.38 -9.09
CA ASP A 94 -19.05 -3.48 -8.43
C ASP A 94 -18.40 -2.71 -7.26
N TYR A 95 -17.51 -3.36 -6.52
CA TYR A 95 -16.81 -2.74 -5.42
C TYR A 95 -15.91 -1.58 -5.86
N LEU A 96 -15.13 -1.76 -6.94
CA LEU A 96 -14.29 -0.69 -7.49
C LEU A 96 -15.13 0.49 -8.00
N ARG A 97 -16.31 0.23 -8.58
CA ARG A 97 -17.26 1.28 -8.99
C ARG A 97 -17.78 2.09 -7.80
N VAL A 98 -18.05 1.44 -6.67
CA VAL A 98 -18.44 2.12 -5.42
C VAL A 98 -17.30 2.97 -4.89
N ILE A 99 -16.09 2.43 -4.84
CA ILE A 99 -14.90 3.13 -4.36
C ILE A 99 -14.63 4.39 -5.19
N ASP A 100 -14.72 4.30 -6.52
CA ASP A 100 -14.56 5.45 -7.41
C ASP A 100 -15.52 6.60 -7.04
N LYS A 101 -16.79 6.29 -6.76
CA LYS A 101 -17.77 7.29 -6.30
C LYS A 101 -17.42 7.89 -4.95
N PHE A 102 -16.98 7.08 -3.99
CA PHE A 102 -16.58 7.60 -2.69
C PHE A 102 -15.35 8.49 -2.78
N VAL A 103 -14.36 8.14 -3.59
CA VAL A 103 -13.17 8.96 -3.79
C VAL A 103 -13.54 10.29 -4.45
N ASP A 104 -14.34 10.27 -5.51
CA ASP A 104 -14.82 11.49 -6.18
C ASP A 104 -15.50 12.43 -5.20
N GLU A 105 -16.37 11.90 -4.35
CA GLU A 105 -17.11 12.71 -3.38
C GLU A 105 -16.21 13.25 -2.26
N ASN A 106 -15.26 12.47 -1.74
CA ASN A 106 -14.30 12.98 -0.76
C ASN A 106 -13.41 14.07 -1.38
N LYS A 107 -13.01 13.93 -2.65
CA LYS A 107 -12.23 14.96 -3.36
C LYS A 107 -13.02 16.25 -3.54
N LYS A 108 -14.27 16.17 -4.02
CA LYS A 108 -15.17 17.34 -4.15
C LYS A 108 -15.35 18.09 -2.82
N ASN A 109 -15.46 17.34 -1.72
CA ASN A 109 -15.64 17.90 -0.39
C ASN A 109 -14.33 18.22 0.35
N LYS A 110 -13.16 18.06 -0.29
CA LYS A 110 -11.84 18.29 0.31
C LYS A 110 -11.57 17.45 1.57
N HIS A 111 -12.13 16.25 1.63
CA HIS A 111 -11.97 15.25 2.70
C HIS A 111 -11.19 14.02 2.24
N PHE A 112 -10.57 14.06 1.05
CA PHE A 112 -9.87 12.92 0.48
C PHE A 112 -8.68 12.48 1.33
N ALA A 113 -7.84 13.42 1.77
CA ALA A 113 -6.70 13.13 2.62
C ALA A 113 -6.80 13.93 3.92
N LEU A 114 -6.30 13.34 5.01
CA LEU A 114 -6.11 14.07 6.25
C LEU A 114 -4.98 15.07 6.08
N PRO A 115 -5.03 16.25 6.72
CA PRO A 115 -4.05 17.32 6.50
C PRO A 115 -2.58 16.94 6.71
N VAL A 116 -2.32 15.93 7.54
CA VAL A 116 -0.97 15.44 7.87
C VAL A 116 -0.41 14.46 6.82
N LEU A 117 -1.24 14.00 5.89
CA LEU A 117 -0.87 13.02 4.88
C LEU A 117 -0.60 13.66 3.53
N ASN A 118 0.46 13.21 2.87
CA ASN A 118 0.81 13.65 1.52
C ASN A 118 0.26 12.68 0.47
N ALA A 119 -0.93 12.96 -0.05
CA ALA A 119 -1.57 12.18 -1.11
C ALA A 119 -1.05 12.52 -2.53
N ASP A 120 -0.16 13.51 -2.66
CA ASP A 120 0.38 14.00 -3.94
C ASP A 120 1.86 13.61 -4.12
N ARG A 121 2.33 12.58 -3.40
CA ARG A 121 3.72 12.11 -3.52
C ARG A 121 3.93 11.50 -4.89
N ALA A 122 4.90 12.04 -5.63
CA ALA A 122 5.35 11.45 -6.88
C ALA A 122 6.39 10.35 -6.60
N PHE A 123 6.31 9.29 -7.39
CA PHE A 123 7.29 8.20 -7.43
C PHE A 123 7.81 8.10 -8.86
N ASP A 124 9.10 7.85 -9.02
CA ASP A 124 9.66 7.48 -10.31
C ASP A 124 9.50 5.96 -10.54
N ASN A 125 9.57 5.55 -11.80
CA ASN A 125 9.58 4.13 -12.17
C ASN A 125 11.02 3.60 -12.21
N ALA A 126 11.82 3.97 -11.21
CA ALA A 126 13.22 3.59 -11.15
C ALA A 126 13.41 2.10 -10.86
N ASP A 127 14.59 1.56 -11.15
CA ASP A 127 14.91 0.16 -10.85
C ASP A 127 14.98 -0.14 -9.33
N ASN A 128 15.11 0.89 -8.49
CA ASN A 128 15.36 0.76 -7.05
C ASN A 128 14.27 1.45 -6.20
N ILE A 129 12.99 1.17 -6.44
CA ILE A 129 11.89 1.85 -5.72
C ILE A 129 11.95 1.52 -4.22
N LEU A 130 12.17 0.25 -3.86
CA LEU A 130 12.34 -0.19 -2.47
C LEU A 130 13.39 0.64 -1.71
N ILE A 131 14.58 0.79 -2.30
CA ILE A 131 15.70 1.52 -1.68
C ILE A 131 15.36 3.01 -1.55
N HIS A 132 14.69 3.61 -2.54
CA HIS A 132 14.23 4.99 -2.44
C HIS A 132 13.23 5.17 -1.30
N ILE A 133 12.25 4.28 -1.15
CA ILE A 133 11.29 4.35 -0.05
C ILE A 133 12.02 4.26 1.30
N ILE A 134 12.87 3.26 1.49
CA ILE A 134 13.62 3.05 2.74
C ILE A 134 14.49 4.27 3.07
N THR A 135 15.28 4.77 2.11
CA THR A 135 16.19 5.89 2.35
C THR A 135 15.45 7.20 2.65
N GLN A 136 14.31 7.46 2.00
CA GLN A 136 13.47 8.60 2.36
C GLN A 136 12.87 8.44 3.75
N SER A 137 12.40 7.24 4.10
CA SER A 137 11.84 6.98 5.43
C SER A 137 12.87 7.11 6.54
N ILE A 138 14.11 6.68 6.33
CA ILE A 138 15.23 6.94 7.25
C ILE A 138 15.44 8.45 7.41
N ARG A 139 15.55 9.18 6.30
CA ARG A 139 15.84 10.62 6.30
C ARG A 139 14.78 11.46 7.02
N TYR A 140 13.51 11.09 6.86
CA TYR A 140 12.36 11.82 7.38
C TYR A 140 11.73 11.17 8.61
N GLN A 141 12.39 10.16 9.18
CA GLN A 141 11.92 9.39 10.33
C GLN A 141 10.46 8.96 10.15
N LYS A 142 10.17 8.28 9.04
CA LYS A 142 8.83 7.80 8.73
C LYS A 142 8.66 6.36 9.19
N VAL A 143 7.57 6.12 9.91
CA VAL A 143 7.13 4.78 10.28
C VAL A 143 6.76 4.00 9.02
N ILE A 144 7.18 2.75 8.99
CA ILE A 144 6.77 1.77 7.99
C ILE A 144 6.20 0.55 8.73
N ARG A 145 5.08 0.01 8.22
CA ARG A 145 4.66 -1.35 8.52
C ARG A 145 5.30 -2.28 7.51
N PHE A 146 5.99 -3.30 7.98
CA PHE A 146 6.66 -4.31 7.17
C PHE A 146 5.88 -5.62 7.22
N GLU A 147 5.91 -6.34 6.10
CA GLU A 147 5.60 -7.77 6.02
C GLU A 147 6.81 -8.49 5.44
N THR A 148 7.22 -9.59 6.06
CA THR A 148 8.35 -10.41 5.61
C THR A 148 7.91 -11.78 5.10
N ALA A 149 8.81 -12.45 4.38
CA ALA A 149 8.56 -13.74 3.75
C ALA A 149 8.25 -14.89 4.74
N ASP A 150 8.60 -14.71 6.02
CA ASP A 150 8.27 -15.60 7.14
C ASP A 150 6.97 -15.21 7.85
N GLU A 151 6.14 -14.39 7.21
CA GLU A 151 4.82 -13.93 7.71
C GLU A 151 4.91 -13.10 9.01
N GLU A 152 6.07 -12.48 9.26
CA GLU A 152 6.21 -11.53 10.36
C GLU A 152 5.67 -10.16 9.95
N ASN A 153 4.77 -9.62 10.77
CA ASN A 153 4.24 -8.27 10.64
C ASN A 153 4.74 -7.41 11.79
N PHE A 154 5.42 -6.30 11.48
CA PHE A 154 5.89 -5.35 12.49
C PHE A 154 5.87 -3.91 11.98
N VAL A 155 5.91 -2.96 12.91
CA VAL A 155 5.88 -1.53 12.64
C VAL A 155 7.08 -0.87 13.30
N GLY A 156 7.77 0.01 12.58
CA GLY A 156 8.91 0.72 13.14
C GLY A 156 9.52 1.77 12.23
N TYR A 157 10.53 2.46 12.75
CA TYR A 157 11.33 3.44 12.03
C TYR A 157 12.56 2.75 11.42
N PRO A 158 12.71 2.70 10.09
CA PRO A 158 13.98 2.30 9.51
C PRO A 158 15.04 3.33 9.90
N THR A 159 16.16 2.89 10.47
CA THR A 159 17.21 3.79 10.97
C THR A 159 18.46 3.79 10.10
N SER A 160 18.77 2.66 9.45
CA SER A 160 19.91 2.53 8.55
C SER A 160 19.77 1.31 7.63
N ILE A 161 20.44 1.36 6.47
CA ILE A 161 20.54 0.25 5.53
C ILE A 161 22.00 0.06 5.13
N ASN A 162 22.50 -1.17 5.24
CA ASN A 162 23.78 -1.55 4.67
C ASN A 162 23.58 -2.06 3.25
N LEU A 163 23.85 -1.22 2.25
CA LEU A 163 23.65 -1.57 0.83
C LEU A 163 24.56 -2.70 0.34
N ALA A 164 25.67 -3.00 1.03
CA ALA A 164 26.55 -4.10 0.67
C ALA A 164 26.00 -5.46 1.13
N THR A 165 25.26 -5.49 2.24
CA THR A 165 24.70 -6.73 2.81
C THR A 165 23.19 -6.85 2.64
N GLY A 166 22.50 -5.78 2.24
CA GLY A 166 21.03 -5.73 2.18
C GLY A 166 20.36 -5.68 3.56
N VAL A 167 21.11 -5.46 4.64
CA VAL A 167 20.54 -5.47 6.01
C VAL A 167 19.98 -4.09 6.35
N LEU A 168 18.70 -4.03 6.66
CA LEU A 168 17.98 -2.88 7.20
C LEU A 168 17.86 -3.01 8.72
N ASN A 169 18.21 -1.96 9.44
CA ASN A 169 17.91 -1.82 10.87
C ASN A 169 16.61 -1.05 11.04
N VAL A 170 15.71 -1.57 11.87
CA VAL A 170 14.40 -0.98 12.17
C VAL A 170 14.25 -0.86 13.68
N GLU A 171 13.99 0.33 14.18
CA GLU A 171 13.61 0.57 15.57
C GLU A 171 12.10 0.36 15.71
N LEU A 172 11.70 -0.63 16.50
CA LEU A 172 10.29 -1.01 16.68
C LEU A 172 9.57 0.00 17.59
N LEU A 173 8.25 0.12 17.47
CA LEU A 173 7.46 1.05 18.29
C LEU A 173 7.16 0.54 19.70
N ASP A 174 7.27 -0.76 19.96
CA ASP A 174 7.04 -1.35 21.28
C ASP A 174 8.29 -1.20 22.15
N VAL A 175 8.19 -0.60 23.34
CA VAL A 175 9.31 -0.52 24.28
C VAL A 175 9.57 -1.86 24.96
N ASP A 176 10.83 -2.20 25.19
CA ASP A 176 11.23 -3.37 25.97
C ASP A 176 11.07 -3.13 27.49
N ASP A 177 11.40 -4.14 28.30
CA ASP A 177 11.32 -4.08 29.77
C ASP A 177 12.22 -2.98 30.39
N ASN A 178 13.20 -2.46 29.63
CA ASN A 178 14.11 -1.40 30.06
C ASN A 178 13.64 -0.01 29.59
N GLY A 179 12.57 0.07 28.82
CA GLY A 179 12.05 1.31 28.24
C GLY A 179 12.76 1.73 26.95
N ASP A 180 13.58 0.86 26.35
CA ASP A 180 14.27 1.11 25.08
C ASP A 180 13.46 0.55 23.91
N LEU A 181 13.49 1.23 22.76
CA LEU A 181 12.90 0.72 21.54
C LEU A 181 13.83 -0.38 20.95
N PRO A 182 13.39 -1.64 20.85
CA PRO A 182 14.21 -2.72 20.37
C PRO A 182 14.52 -2.53 18.87
N THR A 183 15.76 -2.80 18.50
CA THR A 183 16.18 -2.77 17.10
C THR A 183 16.07 -4.16 16.49
N LYS A 184 15.37 -4.25 15.36
CA LYS A 184 15.27 -5.44 14.52
C LYS A 184 16.15 -5.30 13.28
N GLN A 185 16.83 -6.37 12.91
CA GLN A 185 17.55 -6.47 11.64
C GLN A 185 16.74 -7.31 10.66
N VAL A 186 16.50 -6.78 9.46
CA VAL A 186 15.77 -7.46 8.40
C VAL A 186 16.55 -7.37 7.09
N GLY A 187 16.73 -8.50 6.41
CA GLY A 187 17.24 -8.51 5.04
C GLY A 187 16.17 -7.93 4.10
N ILE A 188 16.52 -6.93 3.29
CA ILE A 188 15.56 -6.30 2.37
C ILE A 188 14.97 -7.30 1.39
N GLU A 189 15.72 -8.36 1.04
CA GLU A 189 15.27 -9.48 0.22
C GLU A 189 14.15 -10.30 0.87
N ASN A 190 13.97 -10.22 2.19
CA ASN A 190 12.88 -10.88 2.90
C ASN A 190 11.64 -10.00 3.02
N ILE A 191 11.73 -8.70 2.74
CA ILE A 191 10.57 -7.80 2.79
C ILE A 191 9.70 -8.07 1.55
N ARG A 192 8.43 -8.41 1.79
CA ARG A 192 7.42 -8.69 0.75
C ARG A 192 6.53 -7.48 0.49
N GLU A 193 6.25 -6.75 1.57
CA GLU A 193 5.37 -5.59 1.53
C GLU A 193 5.85 -4.52 2.52
N MET A 194 5.58 -3.26 2.17
CA MET A 194 5.68 -2.14 3.08
C MET A 194 4.47 -1.23 2.92
N ALA A 195 3.83 -0.87 4.02
CA ALA A 195 2.83 0.21 4.06
C ALA A 195 3.40 1.42 4.79
N PHE A 196 3.28 2.60 4.19
CA PHE A 196 3.93 3.83 4.66
C PHE A 196 3.12 5.08 4.33
N ASP A 197 3.47 6.19 4.99
CA ASP A 197 2.68 7.43 5.00
C ASP A 197 1.19 7.16 5.30
N TYR A 198 0.92 6.20 6.19
CA TYR A 198 -0.42 5.69 6.49
C TYR A 198 -1.00 6.35 7.75
N PHE A 199 -2.29 6.68 7.76
CA PHE A 199 -2.93 7.37 8.89
C PHE A 199 -2.79 6.61 10.22
N LYS A 200 -2.92 5.27 10.18
CA LYS A 200 -2.82 4.43 11.37
C LYS A 200 -1.41 4.46 11.98
N ALA A 201 -0.37 4.58 11.16
CA ALA A 201 0.99 4.77 11.65
C ALA A 201 1.16 6.12 12.35
N PHE A 202 0.52 7.18 11.84
CA PHE A 202 0.42 8.46 12.53
C PHE A 202 -0.35 8.36 13.85
N LEU A 203 -1.47 7.63 13.91
CA LEU A 203 -2.22 7.42 15.15
C LEU A 203 -1.40 6.65 16.20
N THR A 204 -0.74 5.56 15.79
CA THR A 204 0.16 4.79 16.65
C THR A 204 1.35 5.64 17.12
N GLU A 205 1.95 6.46 16.25
CA GLU A 205 3.03 7.40 16.60
C GLU A 205 2.60 8.45 17.63
N ASN A 206 1.32 8.83 17.66
CA ASN A 206 0.81 9.87 18.57
C ASN A 206 0.08 9.29 19.80
N GLU A 207 0.10 7.97 20.01
CA GLU A 207 -0.66 7.29 21.07
C GLU A 207 -2.16 7.67 21.09
N ILE A 208 -2.73 7.93 19.91
CA ILE A 208 -4.15 8.29 19.77
C ILE A 208 -4.93 7.04 19.36
N ASP A 209 -5.74 6.52 20.29
CA ASP A 209 -6.74 5.46 20.06
C ASP A 209 -7.92 5.92 19.18
#